data_AF-A0A0D7X0Y2-F1
#
_entry.id   AF-A0A0D7X0Y2-F1
#
_cell.length_a   1.000
_cell.length_b   1.000
_cell.length_c   1.000
_cell.angle_alpha   90.00
_cell.angle_beta   90.00
_cell.angle_gamma   90.00
#
_symmetry.space_group_name_H-M   'P 1'
#
loop_
_entity.id
_entity.type
_entity.pdbx_description
1 polymer ?
#
loop_
_entity_poly.entity_id
_entity_poly.type
_entity_poly.pdbx_seq_one_letter_code
_entity_poly.pdbx_strand_id
1 'polypeptide(L)' 'MNTDETLQQQMENARQQLHDLFEQYGFGHACVLEQSMLLDELINQYNRMFQTQKTYKNMQPM' A
#
# COMPACT_ATOMS: atom_id res chain seq x y z
N MET A 1 -4.04 18.72 -8.05
CA MET A 1 -3.38 17.41 -8.25
C MET A 1 -3.98 16.47 -7.22
N ASN A 2 -4.75 15.47 -7.65
CA ASN A 2 -5.44 14.55 -6.73
C ASN A 2 -4.40 13.65 -6.08
N THR A 3 -4.23 13.79 -4.78
CA THR A 3 -3.32 13.00 -3.95
C THR A 3 -3.64 11.51 -4.00
N ASP A 4 -4.89 11.15 -4.33
CA ASP A 4 -5.36 9.77 -4.46
C ASP A 4 -4.83 9.05 -5.71
N GLU A 5 -4.76 9.75 -6.86
CA GLU A 5 -4.22 9.19 -8.11
C GLU A 5 -2.73 8.89 -7.99
N THR A 6 -2.02 9.72 -7.21
CA THR A 6 -0.58 9.57 -6.96
C THR A 6 -0.29 8.40 -6.02
N LEU A 7 -1.17 8.12 -5.05
CA LEU A 7 -0.99 7.00 -4.12
C LEU A 7 -1.27 5.65 -4.80
N GLN A 8 -2.30 5.59 -5.66
CA GLN A 8 -2.61 4.40 -6.45
C GLN A 8 -1.49 4.04 -7.42
N GLN A 9 -0.91 5.03 -8.11
CA GLN A 9 0.26 4.81 -8.96
C GLN A 9 1.49 4.32 -8.18
N GLN A 10 1.73 4.85 -6.97
CA GLN A 10 2.82 4.39 -6.12
C GLN A 10 2.63 2.94 -5.69
N MET A 11 1.41 2.54 -5.31
CA MET A 11 1.11 1.15 -4.98
C MET A 11 1.33 0.23 -6.19
N GLU A 12 0.84 0.59 -7.38
CA GLU A 12 1.00 -0.26 -8.56
C GLU A 12 2.46 -0.40 -8.97
N ASN A 13 3.23 0.69 -8.92
CA ASN A 13 4.66 0.65 -9.20
C ASN A 13 5.41 -0.22 -8.17
N ALA A 14 5.06 -0.08 -6.89
CA ALA A 14 5.64 -0.91 -5.84
C ALA A 14 5.30 -2.40 -6.01
N ARG A 15 4.09 -2.74 -6.49
CA ARG A 15 3.68 -4.11 -6.83
C ARG A 15 4.48 -4.66 -7.99
N GLN A 16 4.67 -3.88 -9.05
CA GLN A 16 5.45 -4.31 -10.21
C GLN A 16 6.91 -4.56 -9.82
N GLN A 17 7.53 -3.64 -9.07
CA GLN A 17 8.89 -3.82 -8.57
C GLN A 17 9.01 -5.05 -7.67
N LEU A 18 8.02 -5.31 -6.81
CA LEU A 18 8.01 -6.51 -5.99
C LEU A 18 7.95 -7.78 -6.84
N HIS A 19 7.11 -7.79 -7.88
CA HIS A 19 6.98 -8.93 -8.78
C HIS A 19 8.28 -9.19 -9.54
N ASP A 20 8.91 -8.14 -10.08
CA ASP A 20 10.18 -8.25 -10.79
C ASP A 20 11.31 -8.76 -9.87
N LEU A 21 11.41 -8.22 -8.65
CA LEU A 21 12.36 -8.68 -7.64
C LEU A 21 12.08 -10.12 -7.20
N PHE A 22 10.81 -10.49 -7.11
CA PHE A 22 10.39 -11.83 -6.75
C PHE A 22 10.72 -12.85 -7.86
N GLU A 23 10.50 -12.52 -9.12
CA GLU A 23 10.91 -13.36 -10.25
C GLU A 23 12.42 -13.47 -10.36
N GLN A 24 13.16 -12.40 -10.05
CA GLN A 24 14.61 -12.36 -10.19
C GLN A 24 15.36 -13.04 -9.03
N TYR A 25 14.90 -12.85 -7.78
CA TYR A 25 15.62 -13.28 -6.57
C TYR A 25 14.85 -14.27 -5.69
N GLY A 26 13.53 -14.38 -5.84
CA GLY A 26 12.67 -15.24 -5.03
C GLY A 26 12.31 -14.68 -3.64
N PHE A 27 11.49 -15.43 -2.88
CA PHE A 27 10.90 -14.99 -1.60
C PHE A 27 11.91 -14.69 -0.48
N GLY A 28 13.16 -15.16 -0.63
CA GLY A 28 14.18 -15.10 0.44
C GLY A 28 15.10 -13.89 0.37
N HIS A 29 14.97 -13.03 -0.65
CA HIS A 29 15.89 -11.92 -0.82
C HIS A 29 15.46 -10.71 0.03
N ALA A 30 16.41 -10.10 0.74
CA ALA A 30 16.13 -8.94 1.59
C ALA A 30 15.42 -7.81 0.83
N CYS A 31 15.78 -7.58 -0.43
CA CYS A 31 15.13 -6.58 -1.28
C CYS A 31 13.64 -6.86 -1.54
N VAL A 32 13.22 -8.14 -1.66
CA VAL A 32 11.81 -8.53 -1.80
C VAL A 32 11.06 -8.28 -0.50
N LEU A 33 11.68 -8.55 0.64
CA LEU A 33 11.09 -8.30 1.96
C LEU A 33 10.92 -6.79 2.21
N GLU A 34 11.96 -6.00 1.93
CA GLU A 34 11.90 -4.53 2.06
C GLU A 34 10.84 -3.94 1.13
N GLN A 35 10.79 -4.39 -0.13
CA GLN A 35 9.78 -3.95 -1.08
C GLN A 35 8.36 -4.36 -0.63
N SER A 36 8.20 -5.53 0.01
CA SER A 36 6.91 -5.97 0.58
C SER A 36 6.46 -5.01 1.69
N MET A 37 7.37 -4.67 2.60
CA MET A 37 7.09 -3.75 3.70
C MET A 37 6.67 -2.37 3.20
N LEU A 38 7.34 -1.86 2.16
CA LEU A 38 7.00 -0.57 1.54
C LEU A 38 5.62 -0.60 0.88
N LEU A 39 5.29 -1.70 0.18
CA LEU A 39 3.98 -1.89 -0.41
C LEU A 39 2.88 -1.94 0.66
N ASP A 40 3.10 -2.68 1.75
CA ASP A 40 2.16 -2.76 2.88
C ASP A 40 1.95 -1.40 3.55
N GLU A 41 3.00 -0.59 3.67
CA GLU A 41 2.89 0.77 4.22
C GLU A 41 2.07 1.69 3.32
N LEU A 42 2.26 1.62 1.99
CA LEU A 42 1.46 2.37 1.01
C LEU A 42 -0.01 1.95 1.05
N ILE A 43 -0.28 0.65 1.11
CA ILE A 43 -1.64 0.10 1.24
C ILE A 43 -2.28 0.55 2.56
N ASN A 44 -1.53 0.55 3.66
CA ASN A 44 -2.01 1.03 4.95
C ASN A 44 -2.30 2.54 4.94
N GLN A 45 -1.48 3.34 4.26
CA GLN A 45 -1.73 4.78 4.08
C GLN A 45 -2.98 5.02 3.24
N TYR A 46 -3.13 4.30 2.12
CA TYR A 46 -4.35 4.33 1.31
C TYR A 46 -5.56 3.95 2.16
N ASN A 47 -5.50 2.79 2.83
CA ASN A 47 -6.56 2.32 3.69
C ASN A 47 -6.88 3.32 4.81
N ARG A 48 -5.90 3.98 5.44
CA ARG A 48 -6.15 5.02 6.43
C ARG A 48 -6.90 6.18 5.83
N MET A 49 -6.43 6.74 4.71
CA MET A 49 -7.09 7.86 4.03
C MET A 49 -8.56 7.54 3.72
N PHE A 50 -8.84 6.34 3.19
CA PHE A 50 -10.20 5.89 2.86
C PHE A 50 -11.01 5.42 4.09
N GLN A 51 -10.40 4.88 5.15
CA GLN A 51 -11.07 4.42 6.37
C GLN A 51 -11.44 5.57 7.31
N THR A 52 -10.72 6.70 7.32
CA THR A 52 -11.16 7.91 8.05
C THR A 52 -12.57 8.35 7.63
N GLN A 53 -13.00 8.02 6.40
CA GLN A 53 -14.36 8.31 5.94
C GLN A 53 -15.41 7.31 6.47
N LYS A 54 -15.00 6.09 6.84
CA LYS A 54 -15.89 5.06 7.41
C LYS A 54 -16.05 5.20 8.93
N THR A 55 -15.05 5.74 9.64
CA THR A 55 -15.10 5.91 11.10
C THR A 55 -16.09 6.98 11.56
N TYR A 56 -16.42 7.99 10.74
CA TYR A 56 -17.48 8.95 11.06
C TYR A 56 -18.91 8.43 10.86
N LYS A 57 -19.10 7.26 10.21
CA LYS A 57 -20.44 6.68 10.00
C LYS A 57 -20.88 5.76 11.15
N ASN A 58 -19.95 5.36 12.02
CA ASN A 58 -20.19 4.39 13.10
C ASN A 58 -20.08 5.00 14.51
N MET A 59 -19.84 6.31 14.62
CA MET A 59 -19.85 7.01 15.91
C MET A 59 -21.21 7.73 16.07
N GLN A 60 -22.30 6.96 16.08
CA GLN A 60 -23.54 7.40 16.72
C GLN A 60 -23.38 7.12 18.21
N PRO A 61 -23.51 8.13 19.10
CA PRO A 61 -23.42 7.89 20.54
C PRO A 61 -24.64 7.07 20.96
N MET A 62 -24.39 5.99 21.70
CA MET A 62 -25.40 5.32 22.53
C MET A 62 -25.78 6.23 23.70
#